data_AF-G7L979-F1
#
_entry.id   AF-G7L979-F1
#
_cell.length_a   1.000
_cell.length_b   1.000
_cell.length_c   1.000
_cell.angle_alpha   90.00
_cell.angle_beta   90.00
_cell.angle_gamma   90.00
#
_symmetry.space_group_name_H-M   'P 1'
#
loop_
_entity.id
_entity.type
_entity.pdbx_description
1 polymer ?
#
loop_
_entity_poly.entity_id
_entity_poly.type
_entity_poly.pdbx_seq_one_letter_code
_entity_poly.pdbx_strand_id
1 'polypeptide(L)'
;MFPLLIKFFRYHDSKRTWIGSVYPDFKEMSLWDRYVIAMYWSIVTLTTTGYGDLHANNTQEMLFDIGYMLFNLGLTAYIIGNMTNLVVQWTSHTRNFRDTVRAATEFASKNHLPHETQDQILSHLCLKFKTEGLKQQETINGMPKAIRASIAHHLFYPVVQKSYLFQRVSHDFLFQLVTEIEAEYFPPKVDVMLQNESPTDLYMLVSGSVDLIRSVDGRDQVLMKASAEDTFGEIGVLYNKQQPFTVRTKELSQILRLSRTSLMNAIQANPEAAPIIMSNLFMAGRLPNTFDMQQQQNGGCPLEYQSPKLAFARPSSAGTAAWQAENLSSS
;
A
#
# COMPACT_ATOMS: atom_id res chain seq x y z
N MET A 1 28.78 39.33 23.80
CA MET A 1 30.10 39.15 23.15
C MET A 1 30.57 40.38 22.34
N PHE A 2 29.67 41.29 21.90
CA PHE A 2 30.03 42.51 21.15
C PHE A 2 30.56 43.74 21.93
N PRO A 3 30.26 43.97 23.22
CA PRO A 3 30.76 45.16 23.92
C PRO A 3 32.23 45.07 24.39
N LEU A 4 32.85 43.89 24.29
CA LEU A 4 34.25 43.67 24.68
C LEU A 4 35.25 44.07 23.58
N LEU A 5 34.86 43.99 22.30
CA LEU A 5 35.68 44.41 21.17
C LEU A 5 35.85 45.94 21.08
N ILE A 6 34.84 46.70 21.49
CA ILE A 6 34.89 48.18 21.43
C ILE A 6 35.65 48.78 22.63
N LYS A 7 35.70 48.09 23.78
CA LYS A 7 36.41 48.57 24.98
C LYS A 7 37.93 48.32 24.96
N PHE A 8 38.43 47.54 23.99
CA PHE A 8 39.84 47.19 23.86
C PHE A 8 40.68 48.19 23.03
N PHE A 9 40.10 49.32 22.62
CA PHE A 9 40.80 50.36 21.83
C PHE A 9 41.70 51.31 22.63
N ARG A 10 41.91 51.06 23.93
CA ARG A 10 42.84 51.84 24.78
C ARG A 10 44.20 51.15 24.89
N TYR A 11 44.79 50.78 23.76
CA TYR A 11 46.18 50.34 23.71
C TYR A 11 47.11 51.51 23.37
N HIS A 12 48.26 51.56 24.05
CA HIS A 12 49.21 52.67 24.00
C HIS A 12 49.93 52.79 22.65
N ASP A 13 49.87 51.76 21.79
CA ASP A 13 50.59 51.71 20.51
C ASP A 13 49.67 51.20 19.38
N SER A 14 49.06 52.14 18.65
CA SER A 14 48.03 51.85 17.63
C SER A 14 48.55 51.06 16.43
N LYS A 15 49.89 51.01 16.24
CA LYS A 15 50.56 50.40 15.09
C LYS A 15 50.83 48.89 15.25
N ARG A 16 50.72 48.34 16.47
CA ARG A 16 50.99 46.91 16.76
C ARG A 16 49.71 46.14 17.06
N THR A 17 48.73 46.27 16.17
CA THR A 17 47.44 45.56 16.21
C THR A 17 47.20 44.86 14.87
N TRP A 18 46.26 43.92 14.82
CA TRP A 18 45.93 43.17 13.59
C TRP A 18 45.54 44.04 12.40
N ILE A 19 44.92 45.20 12.63
CA ILE A 19 44.53 46.18 11.59
C ILE A 19 45.56 47.31 11.45
N GLY A 20 46.14 47.77 12.56
CA GLY A 20 47.04 48.93 12.59
C GLY A 20 48.42 48.68 11.99
N SER A 21 48.82 47.42 11.79
CA SER A 21 50.06 47.07 11.07
C SER A 21 49.95 47.29 9.57
N VAL A 22 48.75 47.15 9.00
CA VAL A 22 48.48 47.32 7.56
C VAL A 22 47.92 48.71 7.27
N TYR A 23 47.04 49.22 8.14
CA TYR A 23 46.40 50.52 7.99
C TYR A 23 46.72 51.41 9.22
N PRO A 24 47.78 52.22 9.18
CA PRO A 24 48.18 53.04 10.33
C PRO A 24 47.11 54.04 10.79
N ASP A 25 46.35 54.61 9.85
CA ASP A 25 45.32 55.64 10.09
C ASP A 25 43.89 55.06 10.09
N PHE A 26 43.74 53.77 10.45
CA PHE A 26 42.44 53.08 10.44
C PHE A 26 41.35 53.78 11.29
N LYS A 27 41.73 54.64 12.25
CA LYS A 27 40.80 55.39 13.09
C LYS A 27 40.06 56.49 12.34
N GLU A 28 40.67 57.05 11.30
CA GLU A 28 40.10 58.10 10.44
C GLU A 28 39.25 57.53 9.30
N MET A 29 39.35 56.23 9.02
CA MET A 29 38.53 55.55 8.01
C MET A 29 37.04 55.60 8.35
N SER A 30 36.19 55.45 7.33
CA SER A 30 34.75 55.34 7.54
C SER A 30 34.40 54.14 8.44
N LEU A 31 33.25 54.19 9.09
CA LEU A 31 32.77 53.04 9.90
C LEU A 31 32.49 51.81 9.03
N TRP A 32 32.04 52.03 7.79
CA TRP A 32 31.76 50.96 6.83
C TRP A 32 33.03 50.20 6.46
N ASP A 33 34.10 50.91 6.10
CA ASP A 33 35.37 50.27 5.69
C ASP A 33 35.97 49.45 6.83
N ARG A 34 35.96 49.98 8.06
CA ARG A 34 36.40 49.26 9.25
C ARG A 34 35.57 47.99 9.51
N TYR A 35 34.26 48.05 9.32
CA TYR A 35 33.37 46.91 9.49
C TYR A 35 33.64 45.82 8.44
N VAL A 36 33.79 46.21 7.17
CA VAL A 36 34.10 45.27 6.07
C VAL A 36 35.44 44.58 6.31
N ILE A 37 36.48 45.32 6.71
CA ILE A 37 37.81 44.75 7.02
C ILE A 37 37.72 43.77 8.21
N ALA A 38 36.97 44.11 9.26
CA ALA A 38 36.79 43.21 10.40
C ALA A 38 35.99 41.95 10.04
N MET A 39 34.94 42.07 9.23
CA MET A 39 34.17 40.92 8.73
C MET A 39 35.01 40.04 7.81
N TYR A 40 35.82 40.64 6.94
CA TYR A 40 36.76 39.93 6.09
C TYR A 40 37.75 39.09 6.92
N TRP A 41 38.38 39.70 7.93
CA TRP A 41 39.28 38.99 8.85
C TRP A 41 38.57 37.82 9.56
N SER A 42 37.35 38.05 10.05
CA SER A 42 36.55 37.02 10.72
C SER A 42 36.18 35.87 9.78
N ILE A 43 35.70 36.14 8.57
CA ILE A 43 35.28 35.12 7.61
C ILE A 43 36.48 34.31 7.12
N VAL A 44 37.60 34.94 6.75
CA VAL A 44 38.82 34.26 6.27
C VAL A 44 39.38 33.29 7.32
N THR A 45 39.27 33.66 8.59
CA THR A 45 39.69 32.82 9.72
C THR A 45 38.66 31.72 10.01
N LEU A 46 37.36 32.02 9.90
CA LEU A 46 36.27 31.06 10.07
C LEU A 46 36.27 29.96 8.99
N THR A 47 36.51 30.33 7.73
CA THR A 47 36.59 29.39 6.59
C THR A 47 37.95 28.71 6.48
N THR A 48 38.86 28.93 7.44
CA THR A 48 40.20 28.34 7.48
C THR A 48 41.06 28.64 6.24
N THR A 49 40.77 29.75 5.54
CA THR A 49 41.52 30.16 4.32
C THR A 49 42.85 30.79 4.69
N GLY A 50 42.87 31.70 5.66
CA GLY A 50 44.08 32.23 6.28
C GLY A 50 45.11 32.85 5.33
N TYR A 51 44.76 33.90 4.59
CA TYR A 51 45.68 34.59 3.66
C TYR A 51 46.93 35.16 4.35
N GLY A 52 46.84 35.52 5.64
CA GLY A 52 47.95 36.05 6.43
C GLY A 52 48.22 37.54 6.23
N ASP A 53 47.36 38.24 5.49
CA ASP A 53 47.36 39.69 5.29
C ASP A 53 46.97 40.45 6.56
N LEU A 54 46.08 39.89 7.36
CA LEU A 54 45.67 40.39 8.67
C LEU A 54 45.92 39.32 9.73
N HIS A 55 46.89 39.54 10.61
CA HIS A 55 47.27 38.60 11.67
C HIS A 55 47.47 39.30 13.01
N ALA A 56 47.26 38.60 14.11
CA ALA A 56 47.58 39.11 15.44
C ALA A 56 49.07 39.50 15.53
N ASN A 57 49.32 40.68 16.09
CA ASN A 57 50.69 41.15 16.38
C ASN A 57 50.96 41.21 17.88
N ASN A 58 49.91 41.35 18.69
CA ASN A 58 50.01 41.44 20.14
C ASN A 58 49.75 40.07 20.79
N THR A 59 50.45 39.76 21.88
CA THR A 59 50.26 38.53 22.67
C THR A 59 48.81 38.32 23.11
N GLN A 60 48.08 39.40 23.40
CA GLN A 60 46.66 39.34 23.77
C GLN A 60 45.75 38.99 22.57
N GLU A 61 46.05 39.54 21.38
CA GLU A 61 45.35 39.19 20.15
C GLU A 61 45.63 37.72 19.77
N MET A 62 46.88 37.26 19.95
CA MET A 62 47.25 35.85 19.72
C MET A 62 46.45 34.91 20.63
N LEU A 63 46.24 35.27 21.90
CA LEU A 63 45.42 34.46 22.82
C LEU A 63 43.94 34.43 22.41
N PHE A 64 43.41 35.55 21.92
CA PHE A 64 42.06 35.61 21.37
C PHE A 64 41.92 34.72 20.12
N ASP A 65 42.89 34.80 19.21
CA ASP A 65 42.91 34.01 17.97
C ASP A 65 42.99 32.50 18.25
N ILE A 66 43.76 32.08 19.25
CA ILE A 66 43.80 30.67 19.68
C ILE A 66 42.39 30.21 20.11
N GLY A 67 41.70 30.99 20.95
CA GLY A 67 40.35 30.67 21.39
C GLY A 67 39.33 30.69 20.25
N TYR A 68 39.44 31.67 19.35
CA TYR A 68 38.56 31.82 18.19
C TYR A 68 38.75 30.70 17.17
N MET A 69 39.99 30.28 16.88
CA MET A 69 40.28 29.15 16.00
C MET A 69 39.76 27.83 16.56
N LEU A 70 39.90 27.58 17.88
CA LEU A 70 39.33 26.40 18.53
C LEU A 70 37.80 26.37 18.41
N PHE A 71 37.15 27.52 18.60
CA PHE A 71 35.70 27.65 18.40
C PHE A 71 35.30 27.39 16.94
N ASN A 72 36.01 28.00 15.98
CA ASN A 72 35.73 27.82 14.55
C ASN A 72 35.89 26.37 14.11
N LEU A 73 36.91 25.65 14.62
CA LEU A 73 37.09 24.23 14.34
C LEU A 73 35.88 23.41 14.80
N GLY A 74 35.38 23.67 16.01
CA GLY A 74 34.18 23.02 16.54
C GLY A 74 32.92 23.36 15.73
N LEU A 75 32.75 24.63 15.35
CA LEU A 75 31.62 25.09 14.54
C LEU A 75 31.62 24.44 13.15
N THR A 76 32.76 24.40 12.47
CA THR A 76 32.89 23.78 11.14
C THR A 76 32.63 22.28 11.20
N ALA A 77 33.17 21.57 12.20
CA ALA A 77 32.90 20.15 12.40
C ALA A 77 31.39 19.89 12.65
N TYR A 78 30.73 20.74 13.45
CA TYR A 78 29.30 20.65 13.69
C TYR A 78 28.48 20.88 12.42
N ILE A 79 28.80 21.90 11.62
CA ILE A 79 28.11 22.19 10.35
C ILE A 79 28.26 21.00 9.39
N ILE A 80 29.48 20.48 9.21
CA ILE A 80 29.75 19.32 8.34
C ILE A 80 28.97 18.09 8.83
N GLY A 81 28.94 17.82 10.12
CA GLY A 81 28.20 16.70 10.70
C GLY A 81 26.69 16.78 10.44
N ASN A 82 26.10 17.95 10.63
CA ASN A 82 24.68 18.16 10.34
C ASN A 82 24.36 18.05 8.85
N MET A 83 25.21 18.61 7.98
CA MET A 83 25.05 18.48 6.53
C MET A 83 25.14 17.02 6.07
N THR A 84 26.06 16.24 6.65
CA THR A 84 26.18 14.81 6.36
C THR A 84 24.93 14.05 6.79
N ASN A 85 24.40 14.32 7.99
CA ASN A 85 23.16 13.68 8.47
C ASN A 85 21.96 14.00 7.55
N LEU A 86 21.83 15.26 7.11
CA LEU A 86 20.80 15.65 6.15
C LEU A 86 20.95 14.89 4.83
N VAL A 87 22.15 14.85 4.24
CA VAL A 87 22.39 14.13 2.98
C VAL A 87 22.07 12.64 3.12
N VAL A 88 22.45 12.00 4.22
CA VAL A 88 22.13 10.59 4.50
C VAL A 88 20.61 10.39 4.57
N GLN A 89 19.88 11.26 5.27
CA GLN A 89 18.42 11.16 5.37
C GLN A 89 17.74 11.36 4.00
N TRP A 90 18.16 12.37 3.25
CA TRP A 90 17.63 12.66 1.90
C TRP A 90 17.88 11.50 0.92
N THR A 91 19.05 10.86 1.01
CA THR A 91 19.41 9.75 0.12
C THR A 91 18.95 8.37 0.62
N SER A 92 18.51 8.26 1.88
CA SER A 92 18.15 6.99 2.53
C SER A 92 17.12 6.18 1.72
N HIS A 93 16.07 6.84 1.24
CA HIS A 93 15.01 6.16 0.47
C HIS A 93 15.54 5.54 -0.84
N THR A 94 16.35 6.30 -1.58
CA THR A 94 16.96 5.81 -2.83
C THR A 94 18.04 4.75 -2.57
N ARG A 95 18.77 4.88 -1.46
CA ARG A 95 19.80 3.93 -1.05
C ARG A 95 19.20 2.57 -0.72
N ASN A 96 18.13 2.51 0.08
CA ASN A 96 17.46 1.26 0.44
C ASN A 96 16.95 0.49 -0.79
N PHE A 97 16.40 1.21 -1.77
CA PHE A 97 15.99 0.61 -3.04
C PHE A 97 17.17 0.02 -3.81
N ARG A 98 18.25 0.80 -3.96
CA ARG A 98 19.47 0.34 -4.64
C ARG A 98 20.09 -0.87 -3.95
N ASP A 99 20.08 -0.90 -2.63
CA ASP A 99 20.60 -2.04 -1.85
C ASP A 99 19.73 -3.29 -2.03
N THR A 100 18.39 -3.13 -2.08
CA THR A 100 17.46 -4.24 -2.37
C THR A 100 17.66 -4.80 -3.78
N VAL A 101 17.79 -3.91 -4.79
CA VAL A 101 18.06 -4.30 -6.18
C VAL A 101 19.40 -5.03 -6.30
N ARG A 102 20.43 -4.54 -5.61
CA ARG A 102 21.75 -5.19 -5.58
C ARG A 102 21.66 -6.59 -4.99
N ALA A 103 21.02 -6.74 -3.82
CA ALA A 103 20.86 -8.04 -3.17
C ALA A 103 20.08 -9.05 -4.04
N ALA A 104 19.02 -8.60 -4.71
CA ALA A 104 18.26 -9.45 -5.64
C ALA A 104 19.08 -9.86 -6.87
N THR A 105 19.89 -8.95 -7.41
CA THR A 105 20.77 -9.22 -8.55
C THR A 105 21.89 -10.20 -8.17
N GLU A 106 22.50 -10.02 -6.98
CA GLU A 106 23.49 -10.94 -6.44
C GLU A 106 22.90 -12.34 -6.25
N PHE A 107 21.70 -12.44 -5.67
CA PHE A 107 20.98 -13.69 -5.51
C PHE A 107 20.71 -14.38 -6.86
N ALA A 108 20.24 -13.63 -7.87
CA ALA A 108 19.97 -14.17 -9.19
C ALA A 108 21.25 -14.71 -9.87
N SER A 109 22.34 -13.94 -9.78
CA SER A 109 23.63 -14.34 -10.37
C SER A 109 24.22 -15.59 -9.69
N LYS A 110 24.18 -15.66 -8.35
CA LYS A 110 24.74 -16.78 -7.58
C LYS A 110 24.03 -18.10 -7.87
N ASN A 111 22.74 -18.03 -8.16
CA ASN A 111 21.91 -19.20 -8.47
C ASN A 111 21.77 -19.48 -9.98
N HIS A 112 22.48 -18.72 -10.84
CA HIS A 112 22.43 -18.88 -12.30
C HIS A 112 21.00 -18.86 -12.85
N LEU A 113 20.16 -17.94 -12.36
CA LEU A 113 18.80 -17.81 -12.86
C LEU A 113 18.79 -17.39 -14.34
N PRO A 114 17.82 -17.87 -15.14
CA PRO A 114 17.62 -17.38 -16.51
C PRO A 114 17.39 -15.87 -16.54
N HIS A 115 17.85 -15.22 -17.62
CA HIS A 115 17.73 -13.77 -17.80
C HIS A 115 16.28 -13.29 -17.70
N GLU A 116 15.33 -14.08 -18.20
CA GLU A 116 13.90 -13.76 -18.15
C GLU A 116 13.39 -13.66 -16.70
N THR A 117 13.80 -14.56 -15.81
CA THR A 117 13.42 -14.52 -14.39
C THR A 117 14.08 -13.35 -13.68
N GLN A 118 15.32 -13.00 -14.05
CA GLN A 118 16.01 -11.84 -13.50
C GLN A 118 15.31 -10.52 -13.87
N ASP A 119 14.88 -10.37 -15.13
CA ASP A 119 14.13 -9.21 -15.59
C ASP A 119 12.76 -9.10 -14.90
N GLN A 120 12.09 -10.23 -14.65
CA GLN A 120 10.85 -10.27 -13.86
C GLN A 120 11.08 -9.79 -12.42
N ILE A 121 12.14 -10.25 -11.76
CA ILE A 121 12.48 -9.80 -10.40
C ILE A 121 12.75 -8.29 -10.37
N LEU A 122 13.56 -7.78 -11.30
CA LEU A 122 13.92 -6.36 -11.36
C LEU A 122 12.73 -5.46 -11.71
N SER A 123 11.89 -5.87 -12.66
CA SER A 123 10.67 -5.13 -13.01
C SER A 123 9.68 -5.10 -11.86
N HIS A 124 9.50 -6.22 -11.14
CA HIS A 124 8.67 -6.26 -9.94
C HIS A 124 9.22 -5.36 -8.83
N LEU A 125 10.53 -5.37 -8.57
CA LEU A 125 11.15 -4.49 -7.58
C LEU A 125 11.04 -3.00 -7.95
N CYS A 126 11.27 -2.65 -9.22
CA CYS A 126 11.14 -1.28 -9.71
C CYS A 126 9.69 -0.78 -9.58
N LEU A 127 8.73 -1.62 -9.93
CA LEU A 127 7.33 -1.28 -9.81
C LEU A 127 6.92 -1.19 -8.35
N LYS A 128 7.32 -2.13 -7.50
CA LYS A 128 7.12 -2.08 -6.04
C LYS A 128 7.64 -0.78 -5.45
N PHE A 129 8.83 -0.31 -5.85
CA PHE A 129 9.39 0.96 -5.39
C PHE A 129 8.59 2.18 -5.87
N LYS A 130 8.14 2.19 -7.14
CA LYS A 130 7.26 3.25 -7.66
C LYS A 130 5.91 3.27 -6.94
N THR A 131 5.39 2.10 -6.57
CA THR A 131 4.14 1.96 -5.80
C THR A 131 4.35 2.00 -4.29
N GLU A 132 5.58 2.05 -3.79
CA GLU A 132 5.85 2.13 -2.34
C GLU A 132 5.44 3.48 -1.77
N GLY A 133 5.45 4.54 -2.58
CA GLY A 133 4.77 5.81 -2.25
C GLY A 133 3.25 5.67 -2.06
N LEU A 134 2.66 4.56 -2.52
CA LEU A 134 1.25 4.19 -2.35
C LEU A 134 1.04 3.16 -1.24
N LYS A 135 2.07 2.80 -0.45
CA LYS A 135 1.91 2.05 0.81
C LYS A 135 1.26 2.93 1.87
N GLN A 136 0.04 3.34 1.58
CA GLN A 136 -0.85 4.05 2.48
C GLN A 136 -1.19 3.18 3.70
N GLN A 137 -1.12 1.85 3.57
CA GLN A 137 -1.48 0.89 4.64
C GLN A 137 -0.60 1.01 5.89
N GLU A 138 0.72 1.15 5.80
CA GLU A 138 1.58 1.26 6.99
C GLU A 138 1.31 2.57 7.75
N THR A 139 1.12 3.68 7.02
CA THR A 139 0.74 4.97 7.62
C THR A 139 -0.66 4.93 8.21
N ILE A 140 -1.63 4.31 7.53
CA ILE A 140 -3.00 4.15 7.99
C ILE A 140 -3.07 3.23 9.23
N ASN A 141 -2.26 2.17 9.29
CA ASN A 141 -2.22 1.25 10.43
C ASN A 141 -1.66 1.90 11.70
N GLY A 142 -0.83 2.93 11.56
CA GLY A 142 -0.39 3.77 12.69
C GLY A 142 -1.46 4.72 13.22
N MET A 143 -2.59 4.89 12.52
CA MET A 143 -3.66 5.79 12.95
C MET A 143 -4.66 5.10 13.90
N PRO A 144 -5.27 5.85 14.83
CA PRO A 144 -6.39 5.36 15.62
C PRO A 144 -7.54 4.83 14.77
N LYS A 145 -8.24 3.81 15.26
CA LYS A 145 -9.35 3.13 14.55
C LYS A 145 -10.40 4.10 14.00
N ALA A 146 -10.75 5.14 14.75
CA ALA A 146 -11.75 6.14 14.33
C ALA A 146 -11.32 6.95 13.09
N ILE A 147 -10.04 7.33 13.01
CA ILE A 147 -9.50 8.09 11.88
C ILE A 147 -9.44 7.18 10.64
N ARG A 148 -8.96 5.94 10.81
CA ARG A 148 -8.93 4.95 9.73
C ARG A 148 -10.32 4.67 9.16
N ALA A 149 -11.33 4.51 10.02
CA ALA A 149 -12.72 4.33 9.60
C ALA A 149 -13.23 5.53 8.80
N SER A 150 -12.95 6.76 9.24
CA SER A 150 -13.32 7.99 8.53
C SER A 150 -12.67 8.08 7.15
N ILE A 151 -11.37 7.75 7.05
CA ILE A 151 -10.63 7.72 5.78
C ILE A 151 -11.21 6.65 4.84
N ALA A 152 -11.39 5.42 5.33
CA ALA A 152 -11.95 4.32 4.55
C ALA A 152 -13.34 4.69 4.01
N HIS A 153 -14.18 5.31 4.85
CA HIS A 153 -15.48 5.82 4.44
C HIS A 153 -15.36 6.87 3.33
N HIS A 154 -14.49 7.86 3.48
CA HIS A 154 -14.34 8.90 2.45
C HIS A 154 -13.81 8.35 1.12
N LEU A 155 -12.89 7.38 1.15
CA LEU A 155 -12.24 6.84 -0.05
C LEU A 155 -13.05 5.75 -0.75
N PHE A 156 -13.62 4.80 0.01
CA PHE A 156 -14.13 3.54 -0.55
C PHE A 156 -15.65 3.43 -0.56
N TYR A 157 -16.35 4.16 0.29
CA TYR A 157 -17.81 4.17 0.30
C TYR A 157 -18.45 4.42 -1.08
N PRO A 158 -18.03 5.42 -1.89
CA PRO A 158 -18.64 5.64 -3.21
C PRO A 158 -18.37 4.48 -4.19
N VAL A 159 -17.27 3.75 -4.04
CA VAL A 159 -16.95 2.59 -4.88
C VAL A 159 -17.84 1.41 -4.50
N VAL A 160 -17.96 1.12 -3.20
CA VAL A 160 -18.79 0.01 -2.68
C VAL A 160 -20.26 0.25 -2.99
N GLN A 161 -20.76 1.48 -2.84
CA GLN A 161 -22.15 1.83 -3.14
C GLN A 161 -22.50 1.65 -4.63
N LYS A 162 -21.54 1.86 -5.54
CA LYS A 162 -21.74 1.69 -6.98
C LYS A 162 -21.68 0.23 -7.43
N SER A 163 -20.98 -0.63 -6.68
CA SER A 163 -20.86 -2.05 -7.02
C SER A 163 -22.24 -2.70 -7.16
N TYR A 164 -22.41 -3.47 -8.23
CA TYR A 164 -23.68 -4.15 -8.54
C TYR A 164 -24.15 -5.07 -7.39
N LEU A 165 -23.21 -5.63 -6.62
CA LEU A 165 -23.51 -6.59 -5.56
C LEU A 165 -24.24 -5.93 -4.38
N PHE A 166 -23.91 -4.67 -4.09
CA PHE A 166 -24.39 -3.93 -2.92
C PHE A 166 -25.47 -2.90 -3.24
N GLN A 167 -26.03 -2.94 -4.46
CA GLN A 167 -27.14 -2.07 -4.82
C GLN A 167 -28.35 -2.32 -3.90
N ARG A 168 -28.98 -1.25 -3.43
CA ARG A 168 -30.19 -1.28 -2.56
C ARG A 168 -29.98 -1.85 -1.15
N VAL A 169 -28.74 -2.09 -0.73
CA VAL A 169 -28.45 -2.44 0.66
C VAL A 169 -28.47 -1.18 1.54
N SER A 170 -28.76 -1.33 2.84
CA SER A 170 -28.83 -0.21 3.78
C SER A 170 -27.49 0.52 3.94
N HIS A 171 -27.55 1.83 4.19
CA HIS A 171 -26.36 2.65 4.41
C HIS A 171 -25.56 2.20 5.65
N ASP A 172 -26.24 1.77 6.71
CA ASP A 172 -25.60 1.28 7.93
C ASP A 172 -24.76 0.02 7.67
N PHE A 173 -25.27 -0.90 6.84
CA PHE A 173 -24.50 -2.07 6.42
C PHE A 173 -23.26 -1.67 5.61
N LEU A 174 -23.40 -0.76 4.65
CA LEU A 174 -22.26 -0.28 3.85
C LEU A 174 -21.23 0.43 4.73
N PHE A 175 -21.68 1.21 5.72
CA PHE A 175 -20.80 1.87 6.67
C PHE A 175 -19.97 0.87 7.47
N GLN A 176 -20.60 -0.19 7.99
CA GLN A 176 -19.91 -1.27 8.67
C GLN A 176 -18.93 -2.00 7.72
N LEU A 177 -19.36 -2.30 6.51
CA LEU A 177 -18.56 -3.03 5.52
C LEU A 177 -17.29 -2.28 5.13
N VAL A 178 -17.40 -0.98 4.87
CA VAL A 178 -16.29 -0.14 4.41
C VAL A 178 -15.15 -0.07 5.43
N THR A 179 -15.45 -0.20 6.72
CA THR A 179 -14.40 -0.21 7.76
C THR A 179 -13.53 -1.47 7.78
N GLU A 180 -14.01 -2.56 7.15
CA GLU A 180 -13.33 -3.85 7.05
C GLU A 180 -12.65 -4.05 5.69
N ILE A 181 -12.77 -3.08 4.77
CA ILE A 181 -12.16 -3.14 3.44
C ILE A 181 -10.71 -2.69 3.51
N GLU A 182 -9.85 -3.46 2.84
CA GLU A 182 -8.43 -3.14 2.65
C GLU A 182 -8.18 -2.81 1.18
N ALA A 183 -7.49 -1.71 0.91
CA ALA A 183 -7.08 -1.37 -0.45
C ALA A 183 -5.67 -1.87 -0.72
N GLU A 184 -5.50 -2.64 -1.79
CA GLU A 184 -4.23 -3.18 -2.24
C GLU A 184 -3.92 -2.70 -3.67
N TYR A 185 -2.64 -2.51 -3.98
CA TYR A 185 -2.17 -2.15 -5.32
C TYR A 185 -1.41 -3.30 -5.92
N PHE A 186 -1.83 -3.72 -7.11
CA PHE A 186 -1.24 -4.85 -7.82
C PHE A 186 -0.51 -4.38 -9.09
N PRO A 187 0.76 -4.80 -9.30
CA PRO A 187 1.47 -4.63 -10.56
C PRO A 187 0.73 -5.27 -11.72
N PRO A 188 1.03 -4.93 -12.99
CA PRO A 188 0.63 -5.72 -14.15
C PRO A 188 1.27 -7.12 -14.11
N LYS A 189 0.58 -8.09 -14.72
CA LYS A 189 0.97 -9.50 -14.88
C LYS A 189 1.10 -10.28 -13.57
N VAL A 190 0.38 -9.86 -12.54
CA VAL A 190 0.32 -10.57 -11.25
C VAL A 190 -1.03 -11.30 -11.15
N ASP A 191 -0.98 -12.55 -10.72
CA ASP A 191 -2.18 -13.33 -10.43
C ASP A 191 -2.71 -12.93 -9.05
N VAL A 192 -3.87 -12.29 -9.03
CA VAL A 192 -4.55 -11.85 -7.80
C VAL A 192 -5.30 -13.02 -7.16
N MET A 193 -5.82 -13.93 -7.99
CA MET A 193 -6.61 -15.08 -7.56
C MET A 193 -6.33 -16.24 -8.51
N LEU A 194 -6.19 -17.46 -7.99
CA LEU A 194 -5.91 -18.64 -8.80
C LEU A 194 -7.15 -19.51 -9.01
N GLN A 195 -7.26 -20.14 -10.17
CA GLN A 195 -8.27 -21.16 -10.44
C GLN A 195 -8.12 -22.35 -9.49
N ASN A 196 -9.24 -22.90 -9.02
CA ASN A 196 -9.34 -23.99 -8.05
C ASN A 196 -8.83 -23.67 -6.63
N GLU A 197 -8.45 -22.42 -6.37
CA GLU A 197 -8.11 -21.96 -5.03
C GLU A 197 -9.37 -21.87 -4.15
N SER A 198 -9.19 -22.14 -2.87
CA SER A 198 -10.24 -21.95 -1.87
C SER A 198 -10.58 -20.47 -1.73
N PRO A 199 -11.86 -20.07 -1.79
CA PRO A 199 -12.24 -18.66 -1.80
C PRO A 199 -12.02 -18.02 -0.42
N THR A 200 -11.09 -17.07 -0.34
CA THR A 200 -10.82 -16.32 0.90
C THR A 200 -11.47 -14.94 0.92
N ASP A 201 -11.51 -14.25 -0.21
CA ASP A 201 -11.80 -12.82 -0.26
C ASP A 201 -12.63 -12.42 -1.50
N LEU A 202 -13.40 -11.35 -1.34
CA LEU A 202 -14.12 -10.64 -2.40
C LEU A 202 -13.27 -9.45 -2.86
N TYR A 203 -13.23 -9.21 -4.16
CA TYR A 203 -12.42 -8.14 -4.74
C TYR A 203 -13.26 -7.17 -5.57
N MET A 204 -13.02 -5.86 -5.40
CA MET A 204 -13.65 -4.80 -6.20
C MET A 204 -12.56 -3.94 -6.87
N LEU A 205 -12.63 -3.80 -8.18
CA LEU A 205 -11.65 -3.02 -8.95
C LEU A 205 -11.98 -1.52 -8.87
N VAL A 206 -11.06 -0.71 -8.35
CA VAL A 206 -11.21 0.76 -8.30
C VAL A 206 -10.68 1.38 -9.58
N SER A 207 -9.50 0.95 -10.00
CA SER A 207 -8.82 1.43 -11.20
C SER A 207 -7.94 0.33 -11.80
N GLY A 208 -7.70 0.42 -13.10
CA GLY A 208 -6.95 -0.58 -13.87
C GLY A 208 -7.86 -1.59 -14.57
N SER A 209 -7.25 -2.69 -15.02
CA SER A 209 -7.93 -3.76 -15.74
C SER A 209 -7.30 -5.11 -15.43
N VAL A 210 -8.16 -6.13 -15.36
CA VAL A 210 -7.78 -7.51 -15.07
C VAL A 210 -8.40 -8.46 -16.10
N ASP A 211 -7.65 -9.49 -16.47
CA ASP A 211 -8.10 -10.56 -17.36
C ASP A 211 -8.50 -11.78 -16.50
N LEU A 212 -9.72 -12.28 -16.72
CA LEU A 212 -10.21 -13.53 -16.14
C LEU A 212 -9.81 -14.67 -17.09
N ILE A 213 -8.96 -15.56 -16.61
CA ILE A 213 -8.30 -16.60 -17.40
C ILE A 213 -8.76 -17.97 -16.88
N ARG A 214 -9.14 -18.86 -17.80
CA ARG A 214 -9.36 -20.27 -17.48
C ARG A 214 -8.24 -21.09 -18.09
N SER A 215 -7.58 -21.90 -17.27
CA SER A 215 -6.61 -22.87 -17.75
C SER A 215 -7.32 -24.20 -17.98
N VAL A 216 -7.35 -24.66 -19.23
CA VAL A 216 -7.88 -25.97 -19.63
C VAL A 216 -6.78 -26.67 -20.43
N ASP A 217 -6.38 -27.86 -20.00
CA ASP A 217 -5.33 -28.68 -20.64
C ASP A 217 -4.00 -27.93 -20.87
N GLY A 218 -3.62 -27.07 -19.93
CA GLY A 218 -2.38 -26.29 -19.97
C GLY A 218 -2.40 -25.10 -20.94
N ARG A 219 -3.56 -24.74 -21.49
CA ARG A 219 -3.75 -23.52 -22.29
C ARG A 219 -4.59 -22.50 -21.54
N ASP A 220 -4.06 -21.30 -21.44
CA ASP A 220 -4.73 -20.15 -20.83
C ASP A 220 -5.66 -19.48 -21.85
N GLN A 221 -6.96 -19.51 -21.57
CA GLN A 221 -7.98 -18.82 -22.36
C GLN A 221 -8.56 -17.66 -21.56
N VAL A 222 -8.49 -16.44 -22.12
CA VAL A 222 -9.12 -15.26 -21.52
C VAL A 222 -10.63 -15.33 -21.75
N LEU A 223 -11.39 -15.51 -20.68
CA LEU A 223 -12.86 -15.57 -20.69
C LEU A 223 -13.48 -14.17 -20.75
N MET A 224 -12.95 -13.25 -19.94
CA MET A 224 -13.52 -11.92 -19.75
C MET A 224 -12.44 -10.94 -19.34
N LYS A 225 -12.64 -9.66 -19.68
CA LYS A 225 -11.85 -8.55 -19.16
C LYS A 225 -12.72 -7.77 -18.20
N ALA A 226 -12.25 -7.55 -16.99
CA ALA A 226 -12.91 -6.71 -16.01
C ALA A 226 -12.17 -5.36 -15.91
N SER A 227 -12.96 -4.31 -15.75
CA SER A 227 -12.55 -2.91 -15.72
C SER A 227 -12.95 -2.25 -14.40
N ALA A 228 -12.62 -0.97 -14.21
CA ALA A 228 -12.97 -0.25 -13.00
C ALA A 228 -14.48 -0.39 -12.68
N GLU A 229 -14.80 -0.48 -11.39
CA GLU A 229 -16.14 -0.72 -10.83
C GLU A 229 -16.64 -2.19 -10.93
N ASP A 230 -15.92 -3.08 -11.60
CA ASP A 230 -16.24 -4.51 -11.59
C ASP A 230 -15.88 -5.18 -10.25
N THR A 231 -16.69 -6.15 -9.85
CA THR A 231 -16.48 -7.01 -8.67
C THR A 231 -16.24 -8.45 -9.13
N PHE A 232 -15.29 -9.15 -8.50
CA PHE A 232 -14.96 -10.55 -8.78
C PHE A 232 -14.67 -11.33 -7.48
N GLY A 233 -14.80 -12.66 -7.54
CA GLY A 233 -14.63 -13.56 -6.40
C GLY A 233 -15.92 -13.78 -5.57
N GLU A 234 -17.01 -13.10 -5.92
CA GLU A 234 -18.31 -13.15 -5.23
C GLU A 234 -18.91 -14.56 -5.18
N ILE A 235 -18.77 -15.32 -6.26
CA ILE A 235 -19.31 -16.69 -6.35
C ILE A 235 -18.60 -17.59 -5.34
N GLY A 236 -17.28 -17.50 -5.26
CA GLY A 236 -16.50 -18.28 -4.33
C GLY A 236 -16.84 -17.95 -2.88
N VAL A 237 -16.92 -16.66 -2.54
CA VAL A 237 -17.19 -16.20 -1.17
C VAL A 237 -18.61 -16.58 -0.69
N LEU A 238 -19.62 -16.35 -1.53
CA LEU A 238 -21.03 -16.54 -1.17
C LEU A 238 -21.47 -18.01 -1.22
N TYR A 239 -21.05 -18.77 -2.23
CA TYR A 239 -21.41 -20.18 -2.37
C TYR A 239 -20.39 -21.15 -1.76
N ASN A 240 -19.28 -20.64 -1.21
CA ASN A 240 -18.19 -21.44 -0.66
C ASN A 240 -17.67 -22.51 -1.66
N LYS A 241 -17.49 -22.11 -2.92
CA LYS A 241 -16.98 -22.96 -4.00
C LYS A 241 -15.60 -22.51 -4.45
N GLN A 242 -14.80 -23.45 -4.95
CA GLN A 242 -13.50 -23.15 -5.56
C GLN A 242 -13.63 -22.15 -6.70
N GLN A 243 -12.60 -21.33 -6.88
CA GLN A 243 -12.61 -20.25 -7.87
C GLN A 243 -12.61 -20.82 -9.30
N PRO A 244 -13.55 -20.41 -10.17
CA PRO A 244 -13.71 -21.00 -11.49
C PRO A 244 -12.68 -20.54 -12.55
N PHE A 245 -11.94 -19.46 -12.25
CA PHE A 245 -10.94 -18.84 -13.13
C PHE A 245 -9.84 -18.18 -12.30
N THR A 246 -8.69 -17.97 -12.93
CA THR A 246 -7.57 -17.15 -12.45
C THR A 246 -7.82 -15.68 -12.83
N VAL A 247 -7.48 -14.74 -11.96
CA VAL A 247 -7.56 -13.29 -12.26
C VAL A 247 -6.16 -12.73 -12.32
N ARG A 248 -5.77 -12.22 -13.50
CA ARG A 248 -4.46 -11.64 -13.75
C ARG A 248 -4.58 -10.16 -14.07
N THR A 249 -3.80 -9.32 -13.40
CA THR A 249 -3.73 -7.89 -13.73
C THR A 249 -3.08 -7.65 -15.08
N LYS A 250 -3.60 -6.68 -15.83
CA LYS A 250 -3.02 -6.27 -17.11
C LYS A 250 -2.21 -4.98 -16.98
N GLU A 251 -2.67 -4.07 -16.14
CA GLU A 251 -2.03 -2.80 -15.79
C GLU A 251 -1.96 -2.63 -14.27
N LEU A 252 -1.29 -1.57 -13.81
CA LEU A 252 -1.29 -1.22 -12.39
C LEU A 252 -2.74 -1.03 -11.93
N SER A 253 -3.18 -1.88 -11.02
CA SER A 253 -4.59 -1.97 -10.61
C SER A 253 -4.72 -1.73 -9.12
N GLN A 254 -5.67 -0.87 -8.74
CA GLN A 254 -6.06 -0.69 -7.35
C GLN A 254 -7.30 -1.53 -7.08
N ILE A 255 -7.19 -2.48 -6.16
CA ILE A 255 -8.22 -3.46 -5.86
C ILE A 255 -8.56 -3.38 -4.38
N LEU A 256 -9.85 -3.24 -4.07
CA LEU A 256 -10.36 -3.36 -2.71
C LEU A 256 -10.58 -4.84 -2.41
N ARG A 257 -10.07 -5.28 -1.28
CA ARG A 257 -10.21 -6.62 -0.74
C ARG A 257 -11.15 -6.58 0.46
N LEU A 258 -12.10 -7.50 0.48
CA LEU A 258 -13.00 -7.73 1.60
C LEU A 258 -12.95 -9.21 1.97
N SER A 259 -12.59 -9.52 3.20
CA SER A 259 -12.52 -10.91 3.64
C SER A 259 -13.89 -11.56 3.71
N ARG A 260 -13.96 -12.85 3.37
CA ARG A 260 -15.17 -13.67 3.55
C ARG A 260 -15.69 -13.61 4.97
N THR A 261 -14.80 -13.66 5.96
CA THR A 261 -15.18 -13.61 7.38
C THR A 261 -15.84 -12.28 7.71
N SER A 262 -15.23 -11.16 7.31
CA SER A 262 -15.78 -9.82 7.53
C SER A 262 -17.13 -9.62 6.82
N LEU A 263 -17.27 -10.09 5.57
CA LEU A 263 -18.55 -10.03 4.84
C LEU A 263 -19.63 -10.85 5.55
N MET A 264 -19.34 -12.10 5.92
CA MET A 264 -20.32 -12.97 6.59
C MET A 264 -20.72 -12.42 7.97
N ASN A 265 -19.77 -11.84 8.71
CA ASN A 265 -20.06 -11.19 10.00
C ASN A 265 -20.97 -9.96 9.81
N ALA A 266 -20.74 -9.15 8.78
CA ALA A 266 -21.59 -8.00 8.46
C ALA A 266 -23.02 -8.43 8.06
N ILE A 267 -23.14 -9.53 7.29
CA ILE A 267 -24.43 -10.12 6.90
C ILE A 267 -25.16 -10.69 8.12
N GLN A 268 -24.45 -11.35 9.05
CA GLN A 268 -25.05 -11.86 10.29
C GLN A 268 -25.56 -10.73 11.19
N ALA A 269 -24.86 -9.60 11.23
CA ALA A 269 -25.29 -8.42 11.97
C ALA A 269 -26.52 -7.73 11.33
N ASN A 270 -26.68 -7.84 10.00
CA ASN A 270 -27.77 -7.22 9.24
C ASN A 270 -28.43 -8.26 8.31
N PRO A 271 -29.30 -9.14 8.82
CA PRO A 271 -29.85 -10.25 8.06
C PRO A 271 -30.68 -9.83 6.84
N GLU A 272 -31.19 -8.59 6.82
CA GLU A 272 -31.92 -8.00 5.70
C GLU A 272 -31.04 -7.82 4.44
N ALA A 273 -29.71 -7.73 4.60
CA ALA A 273 -28.78 -7.57 3.48
C ALA A 273 -28.61 -8.85 2.65
N ALA A 274 -28.71 -10.04 3.27
CA ALA A 274 -28.50 -11.33 2.61
C ALA A 274 -29.39 -11.55 1.37
N PRO A 275 -30.74 -11.44 1.46
CA PRO A 275 -31.61 -11.67 0.31
C PRO A 275 -31.37 -10.65 -0.82
N ILE A 276 -31.03 -9.41 -0.48
CA ILE A 276 -30.74 -8.35 -1.46
C ILE A 276 -29.46 -8.68 -2.23
N ILE A 277 -28.38 -9.03 -1.53
CA ILE A 277 -27.09 -9.40 -2.13
C ILE A 277 -27.26 -10.62 -3.04
N MET A 278 -27.99 -11.65 -2.58
CA MET A 278 -28.26 -12.85 -3.38
C MET A 278 -29.11 -12.54 -4.62
N SER A 279 -30.09 -11.65 -4.50
CA SER A 279 -30.91 -11.20 -5.64
C SER A 279 -30.08 -10.43 -6.66
N ASN A 280 -29.22 -9.52 -6.20
CA ASN A 280 -28.31 -8.76 -7.07
C ASN A 280 -27.34 -9.67 -7.83
N LEU A 281 -26.79 -10.68 -7.14
CA LEU A 281 -25.92 -11.67 -7.76
C LEU A 281 -26.63 -12.45 -8.87
N PHE A 282 -27.88 -12.86 -8.62
CA PHE A 282 -28.69 -13.57 -9.60
C PHE A 282 -29.04 -12.68 -10.80
N MET A 283 -29.44 -11.43 -10.55
CA MET A 283 -29.78 -10.46 -11.61
C MET A 283 -28.59 -10.09 -12.49
N ALA A 284 -27.36 -10.07 -11.94
CA ALA A 284 -26.17 -9.75 -12.70
C ALA A 284 -25.81 -10.79 -13.77
N GLY A 285 -26.48 -11.96 -13.80
CA GLY A 285 -26.21 -13.01 -14.78
C GLY A 285 -24.78 -13.57 -14.75
N ARG A 286 -24.00 -13.20 -13.72
CA ARG A 286 -22.64 -13.71 -13.45
C ARG A 286 -22.63 -15.08 -12.80
N LEU A 287 -23.80 -15.68 -12.62
CA LEU A 287 -23.95 -17.12 -12.64
C LEU A 287 -24.07 -17.52 -14.12
N PRO A 288 -22.96 -17.74 -14.87
CA PRO A 288 -23.10 -18.50 -16.10
C PRO A 288 -23.67 -19.87 -15.72
N ASN A 289 -24.35 -20.51 -16.67
CA ASN A 289 -24.88 -21.88 -16.70
C ASN A 289 -23.87 -22.96 -16.23
N THR A 290 -23.34 -22.82 -15.03
CA THR A 290 -22.42 -23.71 -14.33
C THR A 290 -23.18 -24.82 -13.65
N PHE A 291 -24.50 -24.66 -13.49
CA PHE A 291 -25.41 -25.76 -13.19
C PHE A 291 -25.56 -26.73 -14.37
N ASP A 292 -25.44 -26.28 -15.63
CA ASP A 292 -25.59 -27.16 -16.79
C ASP A 292 -24.28 -27.87 -17.21
N MET A 293 -23.11 -27.41 -16.75
CA MET A 293 -21.82 -28.05 -17.09
C MET A 293 -21.29 -29.04 -16.05
N GLN A 294 -22.00 -29.28 -14.93
CA GLN A 294 -21.65 -30.38 -14.00
C GLN A 294 -22.35 -31.71 -14.34
N GLN A 295 -23.37 -31.73 -15.21
CA GLN A 295 -23.96 -33.00 -15.68
C GLN A 295 -23.11 -33.71 -16.75
N GLN A 296 -22.18 -33.00 -17.42
CA GLN A 296 -21.31 -33.61 -18.43
C GLN A 296 -19.96 -34.12 -17.91
N GLN A 297 -19.62 -33.88 -16.63
CA GLN A 297 -18.43 -34.46 -16.00
C GLN A 297 -18.72 -35.67 -15.10
N ASN A 298 -19.98 -35.96 -14.76
CA ASN A 298 -20.36 -37.22 -14.09
C ASN A 298 -20.97 -38.22 -15.07
N GLY A 299 -20.17 -38.67 -16.03
CA GLY A 299 -20.40 -39.93 -16.74
C GLY A 299 -19.94 -41.10 -15.87
N GLY A 300 -20.76 -41.52 -14.91
CA GLY A 300 -20.45 -42.69 -14.06
C GLY A 300 -21.64 -43.10 -13.20
N CYS A 301 -22.33 -44.16 -13.65
CA CYS A 301 -23.36 -45.01 -13.00
C CYS A 301 -24.40 -44.37 -12.05
N PRO A 302 -25.72 -44.57 -12.28
CA PRO A 302 -26.74 -44.10 -11.35
C PRO A 302 -26.79 -45.00 -10.11
N LEU A 303 -26.43 -44.45 -8.95
CA LEU A 303 -26.94 -44.95 -7.68
C LEU A 303 -28.32 -44.32 -7.45
N GLU A 304 -29.30 -45.20 -7.57
CA GLU A 304 -30.69 -45.02 -7.19
C GLU A 304 -30.81 -44.39 -5.80
N TYR A 305 -31.40 -43.20 -5.73
CA TYR A 305 -31.79 -42.59 -4.46
C TYR A 305 -33.27 -42.24 -4.49
N GLN A 306 -34.03 -43.00 -3.69
CA GLN A 306 -35.45 -42.89 -3.47
C GLN A 306 -35.83 -41.50 -2.92
N SER A 307 -36.84 -40.90 -3.55
CA SER A 307 -37.55 -39.72 -3.06
C SER A 307 -38.21 -39.97 -1.69
N PRO A 308 -38.06 -39.08 -0.69
CA PRO A 308 -38.79 -39.19 0.56
C PRO A 308 -40.26 -38.77 0.35
N LYS A 309 -41.18 -39.73 0.47
CA LYS A 309 -42.62 -39.47 0.54
C LYS A 309 -42.94 -38.75 1.85
N LEU A 310 -43.50 -37.54 1.77
CA LEU A 310 -44.21 -36.92 2.88
C LEU A 310 -45.44 -37.77 3.23
N ALA A 311 -45.43 -38.38 4.42
CA ALA A 311 -46.58 -39.07 4.98
C ALA A 311 -47.57 -38.04 5.55
N PHE A 312 -48.69 -37.83 4.86
CA PHE A 312 -49.89 -37.24 5.44
C PHE A 312 -50.76 -38.37 5.98
N ALA A 313 -50.86 -38.45 7.31
CA ALA A 313 -51.82 -39.31 8.00
C ALA A 313 -53.23 -38.70 7.89
N ARG A 314 -54.19 -39.50 7.42
CA ARG A 314 -55.63 -39.31 7.67
C ARG A 314 -56.29 -40.66 7.95
N PRO A 315 -57.37 -40.68 8.75
CA PRO A 315 -57.73 -41.82 9.59
C PRO A 315 -58.64 -42.83 8.88
N SER A 316 -58.56 -44.08 9.35
CA SER A 316 -59.41 -45.20 8.96
C SER A 316 -60.78 -45.14 9.65
N SER A 317 -61.85 -45.20 8.88
CA SER A 317 -63.19 -45.53 9.36
C SER A 317 -63.99 -46.28 8.28
N ALA A 318 -64.78 -47.27 8.71
CA ALA A 318 -65.72 -48.15 7.98
C ALA A 318 -65.04 -49.38 7.32
N GLY A 319 -65.34 -50.67 7.61
CA GLY A 319 -66.57 -51.31 8.12
C GLY A 319 -67.66 -51.22 7.05
N THR A 320 -68.10 -52.24 6.31
CA THR A 320 -68.77 -53.49 6.75
C THR A 320 -69.22 -54.26 5.48
N ALA A 321 -69.34 -55.61 5.56
CA ALA A 321 -70.19 -56.55 4.78
C ALA A 321 -70.03 -56.66 3.23
N ALA A 322 -69.71 -57.82 2.60
CA ALA A 322 -70.31 -59.17 2.57
C ALA A 322 -71.61 -59.27 1.73
N TRP A 323 -71.58 -59.98 0.57
CA TRP A 323 -72.63 -60.76 -0.15
C TRP A 323 -71.96 -61.46 -1.39
N GLN A 324 -71.72 -62.78 -1.40
CA GLN A 324 -72.41 -63.87 -2.16
C GLN A 324 -72.56 -63.63 -3.69
N ALA A 325 -71.98 -64.39 -4.63
CA ALA A 325 -72.10 -65.81 -5.04
C ALA A 325 -73.04 -66.02 -6.27
N GLU A 326 -72.72 -67.03 -7.11
CA GLU A 326 -73.45 -67.58 -8.30
C GLU A 326 -73.34 -66.79 -9.63
N ASN A 327 -73.18 -67.34 -10.85
CA ASN A 327 -73.39 -68.66 -11.48
C ASN A 327 -72.47 -68.77 -12.74
N LEU A 328 -71.78 -69.89 -13.01
CA LEU A 328 -72.14 -71.03 -13.91
C LEU A 328 -72.30 -70.75 -15.44
N SER A 329 -71.33 -71.32 -16.18
CA SER A 329 -71.38 -72.13 -17.42
C SER A 329 -71.82 -71.59 -18.80
N SER A 330 -71.18 -72.23 -19.80
CA SER A 330 -71.41 -72.29 -21.27
C SER A 330 -70.87 -71.11 -22.07
N SER A 331 -70.04 -71.28 -23.12
CA SER A 331 -69.78 -72.42 -24.03
C SER A 331 -68.34 -72.45 -24.52
#